data_AF-A0A7C3N0I1-F1
#
_entry.id   AF-A0A7C3N0I1-F1
#
_cell.length_a   1.000
_cell.length_b   1.000
_cell.length_c   1.000
_cell.angle_alpha   90.00
_cell.angle_beta   90.00
_cell.angle_gamma   90.00
#
_symmetry.space_group_name_H-M   'P 1'
#
loop_
_entity.id
_entity.type
_entity.pdbx_description
1 polymer ?
#
loop_
_entity_poly.entity_id
_entity_poly.type
_entity_poly.pdbx_seq_one_letter_code
_entity_poly.pdbx_strand_id
1 'polypeptide(L)' 'MGKEEIEQFLKSLAQKNFGDVMVVGGGISGVQAALDLGNAGFKVYLVDKAPSIGGHMAQLDKTFPTNECSI' A
#
# COMPACT_ATOMS: atom_id res chain seq x y z
N MET A 1 14.25 -32.63 11.37
CA MET A 1 14.58 -31.20 11.18
C MET A 1 15.04 -30.68 12.52
N GLY A 2 16.32 -30.33 12.65
CA GLY A 2 16.93 -29.93 13.92
C GLY A 2 16.32 -28.62 14.41
N LYS A 3 16.16 -28.47 15.73
CA LYS A 3 15.64 -27.22 16.34
C LYS A 3 16.44 -25.99 15.88
N GLU A 4 17.74 -26.15 15.67
CA GLU A 4 18.65 -25.10 15.19
C GLU A 4 18.37 -24.66 13.74
N GLU A 5 18.02 -25.58 12.83
CA GLU A 5 17.71 -25.24 11.44
C GLU A 5 16.45 -24.39 11.33
N ILE A 6 15.44 -24.69 12.16
CA ILE A 6 14.20 -23.93 12.25
C ILE A 6 14.47 -22.51 12.79
N GLU A 7 15.31 -22.40 13.83
CA GLU A 7 15.66 -21.11 14.44
C GLU A 7 16.43 -20.20 13.48
N GLN A 8 17.32 -20.79 12.69
CA GLN A 8 18.13 -20.08 11.70
C GLN A 8 17.29 -19.63 10.49
N PHE A 9 16.35 -20.46 10.05
CA PHE A 9 15.37 -20.10 9.02
C PHE A 9 14.46 -18.94 9.48
N LEU A 10 13.93 -19.00 10.71
CA LEU A 10 13.11 -17.92 11.28
C LEU A 10 13.88 -16.60 11.42
N LYS A 11 15.15 -16.65 11.86
CA LYS A 11 16.03 -15.46 11.87
C LYS A 11 16.24 -14.89 10.47
N SER A 12 16.39 -15.74 9.45
CA SER A 12 16.56 -15.28 8.06
C SER A 12 15.32 -14.56 7.52
N LEU A 13 14.13 -14.96 7.95
CA LEU A 13 12.87 -14.30 7.59
C LEU A 13 12.68 -12.99 8.35
N ALA A 14 13.04 -12.95 9.63
CA ALA A 14 12.98 -11.75 10.46
C ALA A 14 14.00 -10.68 10.04
N GLN A 15 15.14 -11.09 9.46
CA GLN A 15 16.21 -10.20 8.99
C GLN A 15 16.09 -9.84 7.50
N LYS A 16 15.09 -10.39 6.80
CA LYS A 16 14.87 -10.06 5.40
C LYS A 16 14.29 -8.65 5.32
N ASN A 17 15.14 -7.68 4.98
CA ASN A 17 14.69 -6.38 4.54
C ASN A 17 13.89 -6.59 3.26
N PHE A 18 12.57 -6.65 3.37
CA PHE A 18 11.71 -6.51 2.20
C PHE A 18 11.93 -5.09 1.68
N GLY A 19 12.39 -4.97 0.44
CA GLY A 19 12.79 -3.68 -0.13
C GLY A 19 11.66 -2.67 -0.13
N ASP A 20 12.01 -1.40 -0.34
CA ASP A 20 11.03 -0.32 -0.49
C ASP A 20 10.02 -0.66 -1.61
N VAL A 21 8.74 -0.29 -1.40
CA VAL A 21 7.65 -0.53 -2.35
C VAL A 21 7.31 0.77 -3.08
N MET A 22 7.07 0.69 -4.39
CA MET A 22 6.57 1.82 -5.18
C MET A 22 5.18 1.50 -5.71
N VAL A 23 4.21 2.36 -5.40
CA VAL A 23 2.84 2.32 -5.92
C VAL A 23 2.70 3.39 -6.99
N VAL A 24 2.31 2.99 -8.20
CA VAL A 24 2.11 3.89 -9.34
C VAL A 24 0.62 4.09 -9.60
N GLY A 25 0.15 5.33 -9.43
CA GLY A 25 -1.25 5.75 -9.53
C GLY A 25 -1.84 6.05 -8.15
N GLY A 26 -2.12 7.32 -7.89
CA GLY A 26 -2.76 7.86 -6.69
C GLY A 26 -4.28 7.96 -6.78
N GLY A 27 -4.93 7.05 -7.52
CA GLY A 27 -6.37 6.84 -7.41
C GLY A 27 -6.74 6.11 -6.12
N ILE A 28 -8.05 5.91 -5.87
CA ILE A 28 -8.55 5.26 -4.64
C ILE A 28 -7.88 3.90 -4.34
N SER A 29 -7.64 3.08 -5.37
CA SER A 29 -6.98 1.78 -5.22
C SER A 29 -5.51 1.89 -4.81
N GLY A 30 -4.76 2.83 -5.42
CA GLY A 30 -3.34 2.99 -5.12
C GLY A 30 -3.10 3.66 -3.76
N VAL A 31 -3.96 4.61 -3.38
CA VAL A 31 -3.95 5.17 -2.03
C VAL A 31 -4.20 4.08 -0.99
N GLN A 32 -5.22 3.24 -1.19
CA GLN A 32 -5.50 2.14 -0.26
C GLN A 32 -4.35 1.13 -0.19
N ALA A 33 -3.80 0.73 -1.33
CA ALA A 33 -2.65 -0.19 -1.38
C ALA A 33 -1.43 0.40 -0.63
N ALA A 34 -1.15 1.70 -0.80
CA ALA A 34 -0.05 2.36 -0.11
C ALA A 34 -0.27 2.42 1.41
N LEU A 35 -1.51 2.66 1.86
CA LEU A 35 -1.88 2.63 3.28
C LEU A 35 -1.74 1.23 3.88
N ASP A 36 -2.24 0.20 3.20
CA ASP A 36 -2.16 -1.18 3.67
C ASP A 36 -0.69 -1.63 3.82
N LEU A 37 0.14 -1.30 2.84
CA LEU A 37 1.58 -1.59 2.86
C LEU A 37 2.32 -0.76 3.94
N GLY A 38 1.98 0.51 4.10
CA GLY A 38 2.53 1.35 5.16
C GLY A 38 2.20 0.80 6.55
N ASN A 39 0.95 0.38 6.76
CA ASN A 39 0.49 -0.25 8.01
C ASN A 39 1.15 -1.61 8.26
N ALA A 40 1.51 -2.35 7.20
CA ALA A 40 2.28 -3.58 7.29
C ALA A 40 3.79 -3.35 7.56
N GLY A 41 4.24 -2.10 7.66
CA GLY A 41 5.61 -1.74 8.01
C GLY A 41 6.56 -1.57 6.82
N PHE A 42 6.04 -1.54 5.59
CA PHE A 42 6.86 -1.26 4.42
C PHE A 42 7.09 0.24 4.25
N LYS A 43 8.28 0.61 3.75
CA LYS A 43 8.51 1.95 3.23
C LYS A 43 7.90 2.05 1.83
N VAL A 44 6.93 2.94 1.66
CA VAL A 44 6.15 3.05 0.43
C VAL A 44 6.34 4.41 -0.23
N TYR A 45 6.62 4.41 -1.53
CA TYR A 45 6.57 5.59 -2.39
C TYR A 45 5.29 5.53 -3.22
N LEU A 46 4.40 6.50 -3.05
CA LEU A 46 3.22 6.68 -3.91
C LEU A 46 3.52 7.74 -4.97
N VAL A 47 3.41 7.37 -6.24
CA VAL A 47 3.68 8.27 -7.38
C VAL A 47 2.44 8.37 -8.25
N ASP A 48 2.00 9.58 -8.55
CA ASP A 48 0.97 9.86 -9.54
C ASP A 48 1.53 10.78 -10.65
N LYS A 49 0.96 10.67 -11.85
CA LYS A 49 1.24 11.56 -12.98
C LYS A 49 0.57 12.93 -12.78
N ALA A 50 -0.61 12.94 -12.16
CA ALA A 50 -1.38 14.15 -11.90
C ALA A 50 -0.74 14.97 -10.76
N PRO A 51 -0.94 16.30 -10.74
CA PRO A 51 -0.45 17.16 -9.66
C PRO A 51 -1.14 16.90 -8.31
N SER A 52 -2.25 16.16 -8.30
CA SER A 52 -3.02 15.80 -7.11
C SER A 52 -3.44 14.33 -7.15
N ILE A 53 -3.56 13.72 -5.97
CA ILE A 53 -4.13 12.37 -5.80
C ILE A 53 -5.66 12.39 -5.83
N GLY A 54 -6.29 11.22 -5.90
CA GLY A 54 -7.74 11.01 -5.92
C GLY A 54 -8.25 10.34 -7.19
N GLY A 55 -7.48 10.39 -8.28
CA GLY A 55 -7.83 9.76 -9.56
C GLY A 55 -9.21 10.19 -10.08
N HIS A 56 -9.96 9.25 -10.65
CA HIS A 56 -11.32 9.53 -11.13
C HIS A 56 -12.33 9.78 -10.00
N MET A 57 -12.09 9.26 -8.79
CA MET A 57 -13.01 9.46 -7.67
C MET A 57 -13.14 10.93 -7.29
N ALA A 58 -12.02 11.67 -7.32
CA ALA A 58 -12.02 13.12 -7.06
C ALA A 58 -12.76 13.96 -8.12
N GLN A 59 -13.14 13.36 -9.25
CA GLN A 59 -13.91 14.02 -10.32
C GLN A 59 -15.41 13.77 -10.17
N LEU A 60 -15.83 12.86 -9.29
CA LEU A 60 -17.22 12.52 -9.06
C LEU A 60 -17.80 13.43 -7.97
N ASP A 61 -19.02 13.91 -8.19
CA ASP A 61 -19.75 14.66 -7.14
C ASP A 61 -20.18 13.73 -6.00
N LYS A 62 -20.77 12.58 -6.35
CA LYS A 62 -21.33 11.61 -5.40
C LYS A 62 -20.98 10.16 -5.75
N THR A 63 -20.90 9.32 -4.72
CA THR A 63 -20.69 7.87 -4.89
C THR A 63 -21.97 7.07 -4.61
N PHE A 64 -22.46 6.31 -5.59
CA PHE A 64 -23.54 5.34 -5.39
C PHE A 64 -23.04 4.15 -4.54
N PRO A 65 -23.88 3.50 -3.69
CA PRO A 65 -25.31 3.75 -3.42
C PRO A 65 -25.59 4.80 -2.34
N THR A 66 -24.58 5.21 -1.60
CA THR A 66 -24.75 6.02 -0.39
C THR A 66 -24.98 7.51 -0.69
N ASN A 67 -24.64 7.97 -1.89
CA ASN A 67 -24.67 9.38 -2.29
C ASN A 67 -23.87 10.29 -1.34
N GLU A 68 -22.75 9.77 -0.84
CA GLU A 68 -21.75 10.54 -0.10
C GLU A 68 -20.89 11.38 -1.05
N CYS A 69 -20.29 12.46 -0.53
CA CYS A 69 -19.30 13.24 -1.28
C CYS A 69 -18.05 12.40 -1.54
N SER A 70 -17.50 12.49 -2.75
CA SER A 70 -16.37 11.65 -3.16
C SER A 70 -15.01 12.12 -2.60
N ILE A 71 -14.88 13.40 -2.22
CA ILE A 71 -13.69 13.99 -1.60
C ILE A 71 -14.08 15.07 -0.59
#